data_AF-A0A969HKP5-F1
#
_entry.id   AF-A0A969HKP5-F1
#
_cell.length_a   1.000
_cell.length_b   1.000
_cell.length_c   1.000
_cell.angle_alpha   90.00
_cell.angle_beta   90.00
_cell.angle_gamma   90.00
#
_symmetry.space_group_name_H-M   'P 1'
#
loop_
_entity.id
_entity.type
_entity.pdbx_description
1 polymer ?
#
loop_
_entity_poly.entity_id
_entity_poly.type
_entity_poly.pdbx_seq_one_letter_code
_entity_poly.pdbx_strand_id
1 'polypeptide(L)' 'MNEILAKSINYGSLTLLEHTQQVTQAVEVFAKRFAFDFDVEIARKGAIIHDLGKAHPHFQRKDSDAQ' A
#
# COMPACT_ATOMS: atom_id res chain seq x y z
N MET A 1 3.95 -5.54 19.03
CA MET A 1 3.52 -6.13 17.74
C MET A 1 4.57 -5.75 16.72
N ASN A 2 5.12 -6.71 15.97
CA ASN A 2 6.08 -6.39 14.90
C ASN A 2 5.32 -5.70 13.78
N GLU A 3 5.75 -4.49 13.39
CA GLU A 3 5.09 -3.75 12.31
C GLU A 3 5.38 -4.43 10.97
N ILE A 4 4.32 -4.65 10.17
CA ILE A 4 4.46 -5.16 8.80
C ILE A 4 4.90 -3.98 7.94
N LEU A 5 6.06 -4.09 7.30
CA LEU A 5 6.64 -3.02 6.50
C LEU A 5 6.11 -3.04 5.06
N ALA A 6 5.86 -1.87 4.49
CA ALA A 6 5.65 -1.70 3.04
C ALA A 6 6.93 -1.32 2.28
N LYS A 7 7.88 -0.70 2.99
CA LYS A 7 9.21 -0.32 2.50
C LYS A 7 10.26 -0.69 3.54
N SER A 8 11.48 -1.01 3.09
CA SER A 8 12.59 -1.29 3.99
C SER A 8 12.95 -0.09 4.87
N ILE A 9 13.65 -0.37 5.97
CA ILE A 9 14.07 0.61 6.98
C ILE A 9 14.88 1.76 6.34
N ASN A 10 15.67 1.47 5.30
CA ASN A 10 16.49 2.44 4.57
C ASN A 10 15.68 3.49 3.78
N TYR A 11 14.36 3.30 3.63
CA TYR A 11 13.45 4.21 2.92
C TYR A 11 12.36 4.81 3.83
N GLY A 12 12.64 4.94 5.12
CA GLY A 12 11.80 5.68 6.07
C GLY A 12 10.82 4.84 6.88
N SER A 13 10.97 3.51 6.90
CA SER A 13 10.21 2.58 7.77
C SER A 13 8.69 2.77 7.70
N LEU A 14 8.13 2.87 6.49
CA LEU A 14 6.69 3.03 6.32
C LEU A 14 5.97 1.69 6.51
N THR A 15 4.97 1.65 7.38
CA THR A 15 4.18 0.44 7.59
C THR A 15 3.27 0.15 6.39
N LEU A 16 2.91 -1.13 6.22
CA LEU A 16 1.97 -1.56 5.19
C LEU A 16 0.61 -0.88 5.35
N LEU A 17 0.17 -0.65 6.59
CA LEU A 17 -1.09 0.04 6.87
C LEU A 17 -1.04 1.51 6.42
N GLU A 18 -0.02 2.26 6.82
CA GLU A 18 0.12 3.68 6.45
C GLU A 18 0.25 3.83 4.94
N HIS A 19 1.05 2.98 4.29
CA HIS A 19 1.17 2.98 2.84
C HIS A 19 -0.19 2.73 2.16
N THR A 20 -0.93 1.72 2.63
CA THR A 20 -2.26 1.39 2.09
C THR A 20 -3.24 2.56 2.26
N GLN A 21 -3.21 3.25 3.41
CA GLN A 21 -4.04 4.43 3.64
C GLN A 21 -3.69 5.59 2.68
N GLN A 22 -2.41 5.87 2.49
CA GLN A 22 -1.94 6.91 1.56
C GLN A 22 -2.38 6.61 0.11
N VAL A 23 -2.16 5.37 -0.35
CA VAL A 23 -2.55 4.94 -1.70
C VAL A 23 -4.06 5.00 -1.88
N THR A 24 -4.83 4.54 -0.89
CA THR A 24 -6.30 4.59 -0.93
C THR A 24 -6.81 6.02 -1.06
N GLN A 25 -6.27 6.95 -0.26
CA GLN A 25 -6.62 8.37 -0.35
C GLN A 25 -6.30 8.97 -1.72
N ALA A 26 -5.11 8.68 -2.26
CA ALA A 26 -4.70 9.17 -3.57
C ALA A 26 -5.59 8.62 -4.69
N VAL A 27 -5.88 7.32 -4.68
CA VAL A 27 -6.72 6.66 -5.69
C VAL A 27 -8.15 7.18 -5.68
N GLU A 28 -8.74 7.44 -4.51
CA GLU A 28 -10.06 8.05 -4.44
C GLU A 28 -10.10 9.46 -5.03
N VAL A 29 -9.06 10.27 -4.79
CA VAL A 29 -8.95 11.60 -5.40
C VAL A 29 -8.82 11.48 -6.92
N PHE A 30 -8.02 10.54 -7.40
CA PHE A 30 -7.88 10.30 -8.84
C PHE A 30 -9.20 9.83 -9.46
N ALA A 31 -9.83 8.79 -8.92
CA ALA A 31 -11.10 8.28 -9.44
C ALA A 31 -12.18 9.37 -9.55
N LYS A 32 -12.22 10.33 -8.62
CA LYS A 32 -13.18 11.45 -8.61
C LYS A 32 -12.81 12.62 -9.53
N ARG A 33 -11.56 12.73 -10.00
CA ARG A 33 -11.04 13.92 -10.69
C ARG A 33 -10.54 13.69 -12.11
N PHE A 34 -10.32 12.43 -12.50
CA PHE A 34 -9.98 12.11 -13.88
C PHE A 34 -11.18 12.32 -14.82
N ALA A 35 -10.90 12.59 -16.10
CA ALA A 35 -11.92 12.74 -17.13
C ALA A 35 -12.62 11.41 -17.51
N PHE A 36 -12.13 10.29 -16.97
CA PHE A 36 -12.72 8.96 -17.12
C PHE A 36 -13.57 8.63 -15.89
N ASP A 37 -14.74 8.04 -16.11
CA ASP A 37 -15.67 7.67 -15.05
C ASP A 37 -15.24 6.37 -14.36
N PHE A 38 -14.38 6.49 -13.35
CA PHE A 38 -13.97 5.37 -12.52
C PHE A 38 -15.00 5.10 -11.43
N ASP A 39 -15.38 3.83 -11.26
CA ASP A 39 -16.05 3.39 -10.04
C ASP A 39 -15.09 3.53 -8.85
N VAL A 40 -15.37 4.51 -7.99
CA VAL A 40 -14.55 4.84 -6.82
C VAL A 40 -14.42 3.65 -5.87
N GLU A 41 -15.47 2.85 -5.70
CA GLU A 41 -15.45 1.70 -4.79
C GLU A 41 -14.60 0.56 -5.33
N ILE A 42 -14.63 0.32 -6.65
CA ILE A 42 -13.74 -0.65 -7.29
C ILE A 42 -12.29 -0.18 -7.16
N ALA A 43 -12.01 1.09 -7.45
CA ALA A 43 -10.67 1.66 -7.35
C ALA A 43 -10.13 1.59 -5.90
N ARG A 44 -10.96 1.93 -4.92
CA ARG A 44 -10.65 1.85 -3.48
C ARG A 44 -10.33 0.41 -3.05
N LYS A 45 -11.15 -0.57 -3.45
CA LYS A 45 -10.90 -1.99 -3.13
C LYS A 45 -9.61 -2.49 -3.77
N GLY A 46 -9.34 -2.10 -5.01
CA GLY A 46 -8.08 -2.41 -5.69
C GLY A 46 -6.87 -1.85 -4.95
N ALA A 47 -6.94 -0.59 -4.53
CA ALA A 47 -5.91 0.06 -3.74
C ALA A 47 -5.64 -0.64 -2.40
N ILE A 48 -6.67 -1.12 -1.71
CA ILE A 48 -6.53 -1.83 -0.42
C ILE A 48 -5.77 -3.16 -0.58
N ILE A 49 -6.03 -3.91 -1.65
CA ILE A 49 -5.47 -5.26 -1.81
C ILE A 49 -4.16 -5.31 -2.61
N HIS A 50 -3.78 -4.22 -3.28
CA HIS A 50 -2.67 -4.23 -4.25
C HIS A 50 -1.36 -4.76 -3.67
N ASP A 51 -1.07 -4.44 -2.40
CA ASP A 51 0.15 -4.79 -1.69
C ASP A 51 -0.11 -5.80 -0.55
N LEU A 52 -1.28 -6.45 -0.51
CA LEU A 52 -1.63 -7.44 0.53
C LEU A 52 -0.59 -8.58 0.60
N GLY A 53 0.01 -8.93 -0.55
CA GLY A 53 1.07 -9.93 -0.62
C GLY A 53 2.30 -9.60 0.24
N LYS A 54 2.57 -8.32 0.52
CA LYS A 54 3.69 -7.91 1.37
C LYS A 54 3.57 -8.36 2.81
N ALA A 55 2.36 -8.66 3.30
CA ALA A 55 2.17 -9.26 4.62
C ALA A 55 2.75 -10.68 4.73
N HIS A 56 3.03 -11.35 3.61
CA HIS A 56 3.56 -12.70 3.62
C HIS A 56 5.04 -12.72 4.08
N PRO A 57 5.48 -13.69 4.92
CA PRO A 57 6.83 -13.72 5.48
C PRO A 57 7.98 -13.67 4.47
N HIS A 58 7.76 -14.19 3.26
CA HIS A 58 8.74 -14.12 2.17
C HIS A 58 9.13 -12.68 1.79
N PHE A 59 8.16 -11.76 1.79
CA PHE A 59 8.40 -10.36 1.46
C PHE A 59 8.96 -9.61 2.67
N GLN A 60 8.40 -9.84 3.87
CA GLN A 60 8.90 -9.21 5.09
C GLN A 60 10.36 -9.54 5.39
N ARG A 61 10.82 -10.77 5.08
CA ARG A 61 12.25 -11.13 5.19
C ARG A 61 13.12 -10.33 4.23
N LYS A 62 12.69 -10.12 2.98
CA LYS A 62 13.47 -9.30 2.03
C LYS A 62 13.58 -7.84 2.46
N ASP A 63 12.51 -7.30 3.03
CA ASP A 63 12.48 -5.93 3.50
C ASP A 63 13.29 -5.75 4.80
N SER A 64 13.46 -6.80 5.60
CA SER A 64 14.38 -6.84 6.75
C SER A 64 15.83 -7.11 6.36
N ASP A 65 16.08 -7.95 5.36
CA ASP A 65 17.43 -8.40 4.94
C ASP A 65 18.12 -7.41 4.00
N ALA A 66 17.44 -6.33 3.58
CA ALA A 66 18.05 -5.17 2.93
C ALA A 66 18.86 -4.27 3.92
N GLN A 67 19.17 -4.80 5.11
CA GLN A 67 20.04 -4.23 6.15
C GLN A 67 21.52 -4.36 5.79
#